data_AF-A0A5E8CK01-F1
#
_entry.id   AF-A0A5E8CK01-F1
#
_cell.length_a   1.000
_cell.length_b   1.000
_cell.length_c   1.000
_cell.angle_alpha   90.00
_cell.angle_beta   90.00
_cell.angle_gamma   90.00
#
_symmetry.space_group_name_H-M   'P 1'
#
loop_
_entity.id
_entity.type
_entity.pdbx_description
1 polymer ?
#
loop_
_entity_poly.entity_id
_entity_poly.type
_entity_poly.pdbx_seq_one_letter_code
_entity_poly.pdbx_strand_id
1 'polypeptide(L)'
;MVDTDFDFVNVNLKILSNLEKNKKLCISGNYLDVEKLSVIPESVRRSYRGDSRDKTIKKIDEIVIKAIHLTENNFDIQKALEESIKGLENLKDTYDSCIQTKARLDTIIDKINNNNKVKDT
;
A
#
# COMPACT_ATOMS: atom_id res chain seq x y z
N MET A 1 -19.53 7.44 -14.21
CA MET A 1 -18.10 7.78 -13.97
C MET A 1 -17.69 7.65 -12.49
N VAL A 2 -18.50 7.03 -11.62
CA VAL A 2 -18.18 6.86 -10.19
C VAL A 2 -17.47 5.53 -9.90
N ASP A 3 -17.61 4.53 -10.77
CA ASP A 3 -17.10 3.17 -10.52
C ASP A 3 -15.58 3.03 -10.68
N THR A 4 -14.94 3.87 -11.50
CA THR A 4 -13.52 3.70 -11.83
C THR A 4 -12.60 3.94 -10.63
N ASP A 5 -12.89 4.94 -9.80
CA ASP A 5 -12.12 5.21 -8.58
C ASP A 5 -12.40 4.17 -7.49
N PHE A 6 -13.64 3.70 -7.39
CA PHE A 6 -14.01 2.64 -6.46
C PHE A 6 -13.28 1.33 -6.77
N ASP A 7 -13.38 0.84 -8.01
CA ASP A 7 -12.74 -0.40 -8.46
C ASP A 7 -11.22 -0.30 -8.31
N PHE A 8 -10.67 0.86 -8.69
CA PHE A 8 -9.26 1.16 -8.51
C PHE A 8 -8.82 1.00 -7.06
N VAL A 9 -9.51 1.63 -6.11
CA VAL A 9 -9.16 1.55 -4.69
C VAL A 9 -9.34 0.13 -4.17
N ASN A 10 -10.49 -0.49 -4.44
CA ASN A 10 -10.83 -1.83 -3.95
C ASN A 10 -9.81 -2.89 -4.40
N VAL A 11 -9.44 -2.88 -5.68
CA VAL A 11 -8.42 -3.80 -6.22
C VAL A 11 -7.08 -3.59 -5.53
N ASN A 12 -6.64 -2.34 -5.38
CA ASN A 12 -5.35 -2.07 -4.73
C ASN A 12 -5.33 -2.44 -3.25
N LEU A 13 -6.42 -2.21 -2.51
CA LEU A 13 -6.54 -2.63 -1.12
C LEU A 13 -6.50 -4.16 -0.99
N LYS A 14 -7.15 -4.88 -1.91
CA LYS A 14 -7.08 -6.35 -1.97
C LYS A 14 -5.67 -6.86 -2.26
N ILE A 15 -4.92 -6.17 -3.13
CA ILE A 15 -3.52 -6.53 -3.40
C ILE A 15 -2.68 -6.31 -2.14
N LEU A 16 -2.89 -5.20 -1.43
CA LEU A 16 -2.21 -4.93 -0.17
C LEU A 16 -2.55 -5.99 0.88
N SER A 17 -3.83 -6.31 1.11
CA SER A 17 -4.22 -7.29 2.13
C SER A 17 -3.68 -8.70 1.88
N ASN A 18 -3.45 -9.06 0.61
CA ASN A 18 -2.85 -10.34 0.21
C ASN A 18 -1.31 -10.31 0.12
N LEU A 19 -0.66 -9.19 0.45
CA LEU A 19 0.79 -9.12 0.40
C LEU A 19 1.42 -10.05 1.46
N GLU A 20 2.22 -11.01 1.01
CA GLU A 20 2.95 -11.93 1.86
C GLU A 20 4.21 -11.30 2.47
N LYS A 21 4.69 -11.88 3.58
CA LYS A 21 5.97 -11.49 4.20
C LYS A 21 7.13 -11.66 3.22
N ASN A 22 8.13 -10.78 3.34
CA ASN A 22 9.35 -10.77 2.52
C ASN A 22 9.12 -10.54 1.01
N LYS A 23 7.93 -10.09 0.61
CA LYS A 23 7.61 -9.72 -0.76
C LYS A 23 7.59 -8.20 -0.90
N LYS A 24 8.19 -7.72 -1.98
CA LYS A 24 8.19 -6.29 -2.34
C LYS A 24 7.01 -5.97 -3.22
N LEU A 25 6.54 -4.74 -3.12
CA LEU A 25 5.58 -4.16 -4.05
C LEU A 25 6.28 -3.30 -5.08
N CYS A 26 5.72 -3.27 -6.27
CA CYS A 26 6.04 -2.33 -7.32
C CYS A 26 4.75 -1.72 -7.90
N ILE A 27 4.91 -0.71 -8.74
CA ILE A 27 3.80 -0.09 -9.47
C ILE A 27 3.77 -0.70 -10.87
N SER A 28 2.63 -1.26 -11.25
CA SER A 28 2.34 -1.78 -12.59
C SER A 28 1.20 -0.97 -13.21
N GLY A 29 1.57 0.05 -14.00
CA GLY A 29 0.61 1.02 -14.53
C GLY A 29 -0.06 1.81 -13.41
N ASN A 30 -1.38 1.64 -13.25
CA ASN A 30 -2.14 2.28 -12.18
C ASN A 30 -2.16 1.46 -10.89
N TYR A 31 -1.97 0.14 -10.96
CA TYR A 31 -2.15 -0.77 -9.82
C TYR A 31 -0.82 -1.08 -9.13
N LEU A 32 -0.91 -1.46 -7.86
CA LEU A 32 0.15 -2.14 -7.15
C LEU A 32 0.29 -3.57 -7.68
N ASP A 33 1.51 -4.10 -7.70
CA ASP A 33 1.77 -5.49 -8.05
C ASP A 33 2.89 -6.04 -7.15
N VAL A 34 2.92 -7.36 -6.98
CA VAL A 34 3.97 -8.03 -6.22
C VAL A 34 5.17 -8.23 -7.12
N GLU A 35 6.34 -7.73 -6.69
CA GLU A 35 7.57 -7.78 -7.49
C GLU A 35 7.93 -9.22 -7.83
N LYS A 36 7.81 -9.57 -9.12
CA LYS A 36 8.28 -10.85 -9.66
C LYS A 36 9.81 -10.78 -9.77
N LEU A 37 10.49 -11.82 -9.31
CA LEU A 37 11.94 -11.95 -9.39
C LEU A 37 12.41 -11.70 -10.83
N SER A 38 13.09 -10.58 -11.05
CA SER A 38 13.54 -10.15 -12.37
C SER A 38 15.04 -10.43 -12.53
N VAL A 39 15.43 -10.92 -13.71
CA VAL A 39 16.79 -11.39 -14.06
C VAL A 39 17.74 -10.23 -14.41
N ILE A 40 17.44 -9.01 -13.94
CA ILE A 40 18.08 -7.78 -14.41
C ILE A 40 19.45 -7.58 -13.73
N PRO A 41 20.50 -7.17 -14.47
CA PRO A 41 21.84 -6.97 -13.93
C PRO A 41 21.93 -5.97 -12.77
N GLU A 42 22.87 -6.25 -11.85
CA GLU A 42 23.07 -5.64 -10.52
C GLU A 42 23.08 -4.10 -10.51
N SER A 43 23.68 -3.47 -11.54
CA SER A 43 23.92 -2.03 -11.60
C SER A 43 22.65 -1.23 -11.90
N VAL A 44 21.87 -1.67 -12.89
CA VAL A 44 20.56 -1.07 -13.24
C VAL A 44 19.57 -1.31 -12.11
N ARG A 45 19.62 -2.51 -11.53
CA ARG A 45 18.85 -2.89 -10.34
C ARG A 45 19.14 -1.97 -9.15
N ARG A 46 20.38 -1.49 -8.97
CA ARG A 46 20.75 -0.65 -7.81
C ARG A 46 20.14 0.75 -7.88
N SER A 47 20.20 1.43 -9.02
CA SER A 47 19.60 2.77 -9.18
C SER A 47 18.08 2.72 -9.26
N TYR A 48 17.51 1.73 -9.95
CA TYR A 48 16.06 1.61 -10.12
C TYR A 48 15.33 1.31 -8.80
N ARG A 49 15.96 0.59 -7.86
CA ARG A 49 15.36 0.18 -6.59
C ARG A 49 15.09 1.30 -5.59
N GLY A 50 15.90 2.36 -5.57
CA GLY A 50 15.67 3.49 -4.66
C GLY A 50 14.44 4.28 -5.11
N ASP A 51 14.46 4.67 -6.39
CA ASP A 51 13.44 5.50 -7.02
C ASP A 51 12.08 4.77 -7.12
N SER A 52 12.10 3.46 -7.35
CA SER A 52 10.89 2.62 -7.37
C SER A 52 10.23 2.49 -5.99
N ARG A 53 11.01 2.44 -4.91
CA ARG A 53 10.46 2.33 -3.54
C ARG A 53 9.69 3.57 -3.14
N ASP A 54 10.30 4.75 -3.30
CA ASP A 54 9.66 6.00 -2.89
C ASP A 54 8.37 6.26 -3.66
N LYS A 55 8.35 5.94 -4.95
CA LYS A 55 7.14 5.99 -5.79
C LYS A 55 6.08 5.02 -5.26
N THR A 56 6.45 3.78 -4.95
CA THR A 56 5.53 2.77 -4.42
C THR A 56 4.91 3.22 -3.10
N ILE A 57 5.70 3.70 -2.15
CA ILE A 57 5.19 4.20 -0.86
C ILE A 57 4.28 5.42 -1.04
N LYS A 58 4.62 6.35 -1.95
CA LYS A 58 3.72 7.47 -2.29
C LYS A 58 2.40 6.97 -2.85
N LYS A 59 2.44 5.99 -3.75
CA LYS A 59 1.23 5.41 -4.35
C LYS A 59 0.33 4.74 -3.33
N ILE A 60 0.92 4.02 -2.37
CA ILE A 60 0.19 3.42 -1.25
C ILE A 60 -0.51 4.51 -0.43
N ASP A 61 0.18 5.60 -0.09
CA ASP A 61 -0.41 6.72 0.66
C ASP A 61 -1.58 7.35 -0.11
N GLU A 62 -1.45 7.56 -1.42
CA GLU A 62 -2.53 8.05 -2.28
C GLU A 62 -3.76 7.12 -2.25
N ILE A 63 -3.54 5.80 -2.36
CA ILE A 63 -4.62 4.81 -2.33
C ILE A 63 -5.33 4.82 -0.97
N VAL A 64 -4.57 4.90 0.14
CA VAL A 64 -5.12 4.94 1.50
C VAL A 64 -5.93 6.21 1.72
N ILE A 65 -5.43 7.38 1.31
CA ILE A 65 -6.18 8.64 1.42
C ILE A 65 -7.50 8.55 0.63
N LYS A 66 -7.44 8.07 -0.62
CA LYS A 66 -8.65 7.86 -1.42
C LYS A 66 -9.62 6.88 -0.77
N ALA A 67 -9.11 5.78 -0.21
CA ALA A 67 -9.92 4.79 0.48
C ALA A 67 -10.64 5.40 1.69
N ILE A 68 -9.93 6.15 2.53
CA ILE A 68 -10.51 6.84 3.70
C ILE A 68 -11.71 7.69 3.29
N HIS A 69 -11.58 8.50 2.24
CA HIS A 69 -12.70 9.31 1.71
C HIS A 69 -13.88 8.45 1.22
N LEU A 70 -13.61 7.30 0.60
CA LEU A 70 -14.66 6.39 0.13
C LEU A 70 -15.32 5.58 1.25
N THR A 71 -14.66 5.43 2.41
CA THR A 71 -15.21 4.68 3.54
C THR A 71 -16.43 5.34 4.19
N GLU A 72 -16.66 6.63 3.97
CA GLU A 72 -17.84 7.34 4.49
C GLU A 72 -19.14 6.77 3.90
N ASN A 73 -19.07 6.24 2.69
CA ASN A 73 -20.25 5.78 1.94
C ASN A 73 -20.26 4.25 1.72
N ASN A 74 -19.18 3.53 2.04
CA ASN A 74 -19.02 2.11 1.71
C ASN A 74 -18.33 1.32 2.82
N PHE A 75 -19.09 0.45 3.48
CA PHE A 75 -18.58 -0.45 4.53
C PHE A 75 -17.55 -1.46 4.00
N ASP A 76 -17.73 -1.96 2.77
CA ASP A 76 -16.80 -2.94 2.18
C ASP A 76 -15.40 -2.38 1.98
N ILE A 77 -15.28 -1.09 1.62
CA ILE A 77 -13.98 -0.42 1.48
C ILE A 77 -13.32 -0.22 2.84
N GLN A 78 -14.11 0.09 3.88
CA GLN A 78 -13.59 0.17 5.23
C GLN A 78 -12.96 -1.16 5.65
N LYS A 79 -13.68 -2.27 5.45
CA LYS A 79 -13.17 -3.61 5.76
C LYS A 79 -11.90 -3.93 4.95
N ALA A 80 -11.90 -3.65 3.65
CA ALA A 80 -10.72 -3.87 2.80
C ALA A 80 -9.51 -3.01 3.24
N LEU A 81 -9.76 -1.79 3.72
CA LEU A 81 -8.72 -0.90 4.23
C LEU A 81 -8.13 -1.43 5.55
N GLU A 82 -8.96 -1.92 6.46
CA GLU A 82 -8.52 -2.58 7.70
C GLU A 82 -7.68 -3.84 7.41
N GLU A 83 -8.16 -4.69 6.50
CA GLU A 83 -7.42 -5.89 6.08
C GLU A 83 -6.07 -5.56 5.43
N SER A 84 -5.96 -4.40 4.76
CA SER A 84 -4.72 -3.95 4.13
C SER A 84 -3.58 -3.66 5.13
N ILE A 85 -3.90 -3.37 6.40
CA ILE A 85 -2.90 -3.12 7.47
C ILE A 85 -1.95 -4.31 7.60
N LYS A 86 -2.47 -5.55 7.53
CA LYS A 86 -1.65 -6.76 7.58
C LYS A 86 -0.59 -6.78 6.47
N GLY A 87 -0.97 -6.35 5.27
CA GLY A 87 -0.07 -6.18 4.14
C GLY A 87 0.99 -5.13 4.38
N LEU A 88 0.60 -3.98 4.91
CA LEU A 88 1.53 -2.89 5.23
C LEU A 88 2.56 -3.31 6.30
N GLU A 89 2.14 -4.08 7.30
CA GLU A 89 3.05 -4.67 8.29
C GLU A 89 4.02 -5.67 7.65
N ASN A 90 3.55 -6.54 6.76
CA ASN A 90 4.42 -7.45 6.01
C ASN A 90 5.42 -6.69 5.10
N LEU A 91 5.00 -5.56 4.53
CA LEU A 91 5.88 -4.69 3.75
C LEU A 91 6.92 -3.99 4.64
N LYS A 92 6.53 -3.62 5.87
CA LYS A 92 7.42 -3.05 6.89
C LYS A 92 8.52 -4.04 7.26
N ASP A 93 8.15 -5.29 7.53
CA ASP A 93 9.09 -6.41 7.74
C ASP A 93 10.06 -6.54 6.55
N THR A 94 9.54 -6.44 5.32
CA THR A 94 10.36 -6.56 4.09
C THR A 94 11.38 -5.43 3.95
N TYR A 95 11.10 -4.25 4.49
CA TYR A 95 12.01 -3.09 4.50
C TYR A 95 12.64 -2.84 5.87
N ASP A 96 12.82 -3.87 6.71
CA ASP A 96 13.27 -3.71 8.09
C ASP A 96 14.57 -2.90 8.25
N SER A 97 15.49 -3.04 7.28
CA SER A 97 16.75 -2.28 7.25
C SER A 97 16.62 -0.78 6.93
N CYS A 98 15.45 -0.29 6.51
CA CYS A 98 15.24 1.08 6.07
C CYS A 98 14.30 1.85 7.02
N ILE A 99 14.89 2.53 8.02
CA ILE A 99 14.17 3.30 9.05
C ILE A 99 13.17 4.29 8.42
N GLN A 100 13.59 5.06 7.41
CA GLN A 100 12.73 6.03 6.75
C GLN A 100 11.50 5.39 6.09
N THR A 101 11.67 4.22 5.47
CA THR A 101 10.55 3.52 4.82
C THR A 101 9.58 2.97 5.87
N LYS A 102 10.11 2.41 6.96
CA LYS A 102 9.28 1.97 8.10
C LYS A 102 8.46 3.11 8.68
N ALA A 103 9.10 4.23 9.01
CA ALA A 103 8.40 5.39 9.56
C ALA A 103 7.28 5.90 8.64
N ARG A 104 7.49 5.90 7.32
CA ARG A 104 6.43 6.27 6.36
C ARG A 104 5.29 5.25 6.35
N LEU A 105 5.59 3.96 6.40
CA LEU A 105 4.57 2.91 6.51
C LEU A 105 3.79 3.03 7.83
N ASP A 106 4.47 3.28 8.94
CA ASP A 106 3.83 3.50 10.24
C ASP A 106 2.87 4.70 10.17
N THR A 107 3.28 5.83 9.57
CA THR A 107 2.36 6.99 9.40
C THR A 107 1.14 6.66 8.54
N ILE A 108 1.26 5.76 7.57
CA ILE A 108 0.12 5.33 6.73
C ILE A 108 -0.82 4.44 7.56
N ILE A 109 -0.28 3.50 8.33
CA ILE A 109 -1.05 2.63 9.23
C ILE A 109 -1.78 3.47 10.29
N ASP A 110 -1.10 4.47 10.86
CA ASP A 110 -1.69 5.38 11.85
C ASP A 110 -2.87 6.17 11.27
N LYS A 111 -2.81 6.62 10.00
CA LYS A 111 -3.95 7.27 9.33
C LYS A 111 -5.18 6.35 9.28
N ILE A 112 -4.98 5.07 8.97
CA ILE A 112 -6.06 4.08 8.92
C ILE A 112 -6.64 3.86 10.33
N ASN A 113 -5.78 3.62 11.31
CA ASN A 113 -6.22 3.37 12.69
C ASN A 113 -6.96 4.56 13.31
N ASN A 114 -6.50 5.79 13.04
CA ASN A 114 -7.18 7.00 13.53
C ASN A 114 -8.55 7.18 12.87
N ASN A 115 -8.68 6.88 11.57
CA ASN A 115 -9.97 6.90 10.90
C ASN A 115 -10.97 5.90 11.52
N ASN A 116 -10.51 4.72 11.90
CA ASN A 116 -11.38 3.71 12.50
C ASN A 116 -11.87 4.15 13.89
N LYS A 117 -10.99 4.71 14.73
CA LYS A 117 -11.36 5.24 16.06
C LYS A 117 -12.42 6.33 16.01
N VAL A 118 -12.37 7.20 14.99
CA VAL A 118 -13.37 8.28 14.80
C VAL A 118 -14.75 7.70 14.50
N LYS A 119 -14.86 6.51 13.89
CA LYS A 119 -16.15 5.88 13.57
C LYS A 119 -16.78 5.11 14.73
N ASP A 120 -15.98 4.72 15.72
CA ASP A 120 -16.44 4.02 16.91
C ASP A 120 -16.92 4.97 18.04
N THR A 121 -16.75 6.29 17.86
CA THR A 121 -17.16 7.34 18.80
C THR A 121 -18.45 8.02 18.36
#